data_AF-A0A429BTG3-F1
#
_entry.id   AF-A0A429BTG3-F1
#
_cell.length_a   1.000
_cell.length_b   1.000
_cell.length_c   1.000
_cell.angle_alpha   90.00
_cell.angle_beta   90.00
_cell.angle_gamma   90.00
#
_symmetry.space_group_name_H-M   'P 1'
#
loop_
_entity.id
_entity.type
_entity.pdbx_description
1 polymer ?
#
loop_
_entity_poly.entity_id
_entity_poly.type
_entity_poly.pdbx_seq_one_letter_code
_entity_poly.pdbx_strand_id
1 'polypeptide(L)'
;MEAAMAAVTQTATPSMWSEEELAEVRGRLRNEIDELEADILRHESEIASGDVTQGAGDDQADAGAKTYEREREIALTLNARDLVAQNERAIARIDAGTYGVCESCHKPIGKERLQAFPRATLCVACKQKEERR
;
A
#
# COMPACT_ATOMS: atom_id res chain seq x y z
N MET A 1 -11.56 44.47 19.15
CA MET A 1 -12.10 43.59 18.09
C MET A 1 -10.91 43.10 17.28
N GLU A 2 -9.94 42.36 17.84
CA GLU A 2 -10.05 40.95 18.33
C GLU A 2 -10.75 40.09 17.27
N ALA A 3 -10.15 39.07 16.65
CA ALA A 3 -9.13 38.12 17.11
C ALA A 3 -8.20 37.73 15.94
N ALA A 4 -6.88 37.84 16.12
CA ALA A 4 -5.98 36.73 16.44
C ALA A 4 -5.77 35.74 15.28
N MET A 5 -4.74 36.03 14.47
CA MET A 5 -4.00 35.06 13.69
C MET A 5 -3.48 33.96 14.64
N ALA A 6 -4.05 32.77 14.56
CA ALA A 6 -3.48 31.60 15.21
C ALA A 6 -2.42 31.00 14.29
N ALA A 7 -1.17 31.42 14.53
CA ALA A 7 0.01 30.73 14.04
C ALA A 7 -0.04 29.27 14.51
N VAL A 8 -0.14 28.34 13.57
CA VAL A 8 0.15 26.93 13.87
C VAL A 8 1.67 26.82 13.95
N THR A 9 2.11 26.69 15.20
CA THR A 9 3.49 26.50 15.63
C THR A 9 4.05 25.21 15.02
N GLN A 10 5.15 25.37 14.29
CA GLN A 10 6.06 24.30 13.90
C GLN A 10 6.47 23.49 15.14
N THR A 11 5.93 22.29 15.30
CA THR A 11 6.48 21.30 16.24
C THR A 11 7.54 20.50 15.51
N ALA A 12 8.78 20.81 15.85
CA ALA A 12 9.97 20.24 15.28
C ALA A 12 10.02 18.70 15.39
N THR A 13 10.08 18.03 14.24
CA THR A 13 10.93 16.85 14.10
C THR A 13 12.23 17.32 13.45
N PRO A 14 13.34 17.55 14.18
CA PRO A 14 14.63 17.56 13.52
C PRO A 14 15.01 16.10 13.23
N SER A 15 14.30 15.44 12.31
CA SER A 15 14.51 14.01 12.03
C SER A 15 14.25 13.67 10.55
N MET A 16 15.30 13.79 9.74
CA MET A 16 15.50 13.20 8.40
C MET A 16 14.53 13.54 7.25
N TRP A 17 13.31 14.03 7.53
CA TRP A 17 12.27 14.33 6.53
C TRP A 17 11.71 15.74 6.72
N SER A 18 11.63 16.52 5.64
CA SER A 18 10.92 17.80 5.64
C SER A 18 9.42 17.60 5.44
N GLU A 19 8.61 18.62 5.78
CA GLU A 19 7.16 18.60 5.55
C GLU A 19 6.83 18.46 4.06
N GLU A 20 7.61 19.10 3.19
CA GLU A 20 7.50 18.98 1.73
C GLU A 20 7.79 17.55 1.25
N GLU A 21 8.86 16.92 1.74
CA GLU A 21 9.19 15.53 1.39
C GLU A 21 8.10 14.55 1.87
N LEU A 22 7.53 14.77 3.06
CA LEU A 22 6.41 13.97 3.54
C LEU A 22 5.14 14.19 2.71
N ALA A 23 4.90 15.41 2.23
CA ALA A 23 3.79 15.70 1.34
C ALA A 23 3.95 15.00 -0.02
N GLU A 24 5.17 14.97 -0.58
CA GLU A 24 5.47 14.22 -1.81
C GLU A 24 5.25 12.72 -1.63
N VAL A 25 5.78 12.14 -0.55
CA VAL A 25 5.59 10.72 -0.22
C VAL A 25 4.11 10.38 -0.07
N ARG A 26 3.37 11.22 0.67
CA ARG A 26 1.91 11.06 0.85
C ARG A 26 1.17 11.15 -0.48
N GLY A 27 1.53 12.08 -1.35
CA GLY A 27 0.95 12.23 -2.69
C GLY A 27 1.18 10.98 -3.53
N ARG A 28 2.40 10.46 -3.55
CA ARG A 28 2.73 9.20 -4.24
C ARG A 28 1.91 8.03 -3.71
N LEU A 29 1.85 7.85 -2.38
CA LEU A 29 1.09 6.77 -1.75
C LEU A 29 -0.40 6.84 -2.09
N ARG A 30 -0.99 8.04 -2.14
CA ARG A 30 -2.39 8.23 -2.53
C ARG A 30 -2.64 7.88 -3.99
N ASN A 31 -1.78 8.34 -4.89
CA ASN A 31 -1.90 7.99 -6.30
C ASN A 31 -1.82 6.46 -6.50
N GLU A 32 -0.89 5.80 -5.80
CA GLU A 32 -0.78 4.33 -5.83
C GLU A 32 -2.05 3.65 -5.26
N ILE A 33 -2.69 4.21 -4.23
CA ILE A 33 -3.98 3.70 -3.71
C ILE A 33 -5.07 3.82 -4.76
N ASP A 34 -5.24 5.00 -5.37
CA ASP A 34 -6.28 5.24 -6.38
C ASP A 34 -6.13 4.29 -7.58
N GLU A 35 -4.89 4.03 -8.02
CA GLU A 35 -4.58 3.06 -9.07
C GLU A 35 -4.94 1.63 -8.66
N LEU A 36 -4.54 1.20 -7.46
CA LEU A 36 -4.83 -0.13 -6.94
C LEU A 36 -6.34 -0.36 -6.74
N GLU A 37 -7.08 0.64 -6.28
CA GLU A 37 -8.54 0.57 -6.13
C GLU A 37 -9.23 0.41 -7.49
N ALA A 38 -8.77 1.11 -8.53
CA ALA A 38 -9.27 0.93 -9.88
C ALA A 38 -8.99 -0.49 -10.41
N ASP A 39 -7.81 -1.05 -10.12
CA ASP A 39 -7.47 -2.42 -10.51
C ASP A 39 -8.29 -3.47 -9.75
N ILE A 40 -8.53 -3.27 -8.45
CA ILE A 40 -9.43 -4.13 -7.66
C ILE A 40 -10.82 -4.17 -8.30
N LEU A 41 -11.41 -3.02 -8.62
CA LEU A 41 -12.74 -2.96 -9.24
C LEU A 41 -12.79 -3.68 -10.59
N ARG A 42 -11.72 -3.54 -11.39
CA ARG A 42 -11.59 -4.22 -12.69
C ARG A 42 -11.57 -5.73 -12.53
N HIS A 43 -10.69 -6.25 -11.69
CA HIS A 43 -10.54 -7.68 -11.45
C HIS A 43 -11.80 -8.28 -10.83
N GLU A 44 -12.46 -7.57 -9.92
CA GLU A 44 -13.75 -8.02 -9.35
C GLU A 44 -14.84 -8.12 -10.41
N SER A 45 -14.89 -7.18 -11.36
CA SER A 45 -15.81 -7.26 -12.50
C SER A 45 -15.50 -8.46 -13.39
N GLU A 46 -14.22 -8.75 -13.66
CA GLU A 46 -13.80 -9.91 -14.45
C GLU A 46 -14.19 -11.22 -13.75
N ILE A 47 -13.91 -11.35 -12.45
CA ILE A 47 -14.30 -12.49 -11.62
C ILE A 47 -15.82 -12.71 -11.64
N ALA A 48 -16.60 -11.65 -11.53
CA ALA A 48 -18.07 -11.72 -11.55
C ALA A 48 -18.60 -12.11 -12.94
N SER A 49 -17.97 -11.63 -14.01
CA SER A 49 -18.38 -11.94 -15.39
C SER A 49 -18.01 -13.35 -15.85
N GLY A 50 -16.97 -13.96 -15.29
CA GLY A 50 -16.55 -15.32 -15.65
C GLY A 50 -17.58 -16.42 -15.30
N ASP A 51 -18.51 -16.13 -14.38
CA ASP A 51 -19.54 -17.07 -13.92
C ASP A 51 -20.72 -17.21 -14.90
N VAL A 52 -20.95 -16.22 -15.77
CA VAL A 52 -22.12 -16.22 -16.69
C VAL A 52 -21.90 -17.00 -18.00
N THR A 53 -20.68 -17.45 -18.28
CA THR A 53 -20.30 -18.13 -19.54
C THR A 53 -20.17 -19.66 -19.43
N GLN A 54 -21.00 -20.30 -18.60
CA GLN A 54 -21.09 -21.75 -18.53
C GLN A 54 -21.97 -22.28 -19.67
N GLY A 55 -21.43 -22.25 -20.88
CA GLY A 55 -22.09 -22.73 -22.10
C GLY A 55 -22.08 -24.25 -22.19
N ALA A 56 -23.12 -24.83 -22.77
CA ALA A 56 -23.16 -26.25 -23.13
C ALA A 56 -22.10 -26.52 -24.21
N GLY A 57 -20.90 -26.92 -23.81
CA GLY A 57 -19.78 -27.15 -24.73
C GLY A 57 -18.38 -27.14 -24.11
N ASP A 58 -18.21 -26.65 -22.87
CA ASP A 58 -16.90 -26.71 -22.19
C ASP A 58 -16.48 -28.17 -21.98
N ASP A 59 -15.33 -28.53 -22.52
CA ASP A 59 -14.68 -29.78 -22.13
C ASP A 59 -13.93 -29.63 -20.79
N GLN A 60 -13.35 -30.72 -20.30
CA GLN A 60 -12.64 -30.69 -19.01
C GLN A 60 -11.40 -29.78 -19.02
N ALA A 61 -10.80 -29.54 -20.19
CA ALA A 61 -9.65 -28.64 -20.31
C ALA A 61 -10.11 -27.17 -20.23
N ASP A 62 -11.22 -26.82 -20.88
CA ASP A 62 -11.82 -25.48 -20.83
C ASP A 62 -12.25 -25.11 -19.39
N ALA A 63 -12.85 -26.06 -18.67
CA ALA A 63 -13.23 -25.87 -17.27
C ALA A 63 -12.00 -25.63 -16.36
N GLY A 64 -10.90 -26.32 -16.62
CA GLY A 64 -9.64 -26.14 -15.89
C GLY A 64 -8.99 -24.78 -16.14
N ALA A 65 -8.94 -24.35 -17.41
CA ALA A 65 -8.38 -23.05 -17.78
C ALA A 65 -9.14 -21.88 -17.14
N LYS A 66 -10.48 -21.90 -17.20
CA LYS A 66 -11.33 -20.86 -16.57
C LYS A 66 -11.17 -20.81 -15.06
N THR A 67 -11.03 -21.97 -14.41
CA THR A 67 -10.79 -22.03 -12.96
C THR A 67 -9.45 -21.38 -12.61
N TYR A 68 -8.39 -21.71 -13.36
CA TYR A 68 -7.07 -21.13 -13.16
C TYR A 68 -7.06 -19.61 -13.36
N GLU A 69 -7.71 -19.12 -14.42
CA GLU A 69 -7.85 -17.68 -14.67
C GLU A 69 -8.57 -16.99 -13.51
N ARG A 70 -9.67 -17.55 -13.02
CA ARG A 70 -10.41 -17.01 -11.88
C ARG A 70 -9.56 -16.98 -10.60
N GLU A 71 -8.84 -18.06 -10.29
CA GLU A 71 -7.95 -18.12 -9.13
C GLU A 71 -6.83 -17.07 -9.23
N ARG A 72 -6.30 -16.85 -10.44
CA ARG A 72 -5.33 -15.81 -10.71
C ARG A 72 -5.89 -14.41 -10.45
N GLU A 73 -7.08 -14.08 -10.96
CA GLU A 73 -7.70 -12.77 -10.72
C GLU A 73 -8.01 -12.53 -9.24
N ILE A 74 -8.43 -13.57 -8.51
CA ILE A 74 -8.62 -13.52 -7.06
C ILE A 74 -7.28 -13.20 -6.36
N ALA A 75 -6.20 -13.89 -6.74
CA ALA A 75 -4.88 -13.65 -6.16
C ALA A 75 -4.37 -12.23 -6.41
N LEU A 76 -4.58 -11.69 -7.61
CA LEU A 76 -4.25 -10.30 -7.96
C LEU A 76 -5.05 -9.31 -7.11
N THR A 77 -6.37 -9.52 -6.99
CA THR A 77 -7.26 -8.67 -6.18
C THR A 77 -6.84 -8.66 -4.71
N LEU A 78 -6.52 -9.82 -4.14
CA LEU A 78 -6.06 -9.93 -2.75
C LEU A 78 -4.71 -9.23 -2.53
N ASN A 79 -3.78 -9.36 -3.49
CA ASN A 79 -2.51 -8.66 -3.42
C ASN A 79 -2.69 -7.14 -3.49
N ALA A 80 -3.52 -6.64 -4.41
CA ALA A 80 -3.81 -5.21 -4.53
C ALA A 80 -4.41 -4.64 -3.24
N ARG A 81 -5.35 -5.35 -2.61
CA ARG A 81 -5.92 -4.97 -1.30
C ARG A 81 -4.88 -4.87 -0.19
N ASP A 82 -3.96 -5.83 -0.12
CA ASP A 82 -2.86 -5.79 0.85
C ASP A 82 -1.95 -4.57 0.60
N LEU A 83 -1.66 -4.25 -0.66
CA LEU A 83 -0.89 -3.06 -1.03
C LEU A 83 -1.60 -1.76 -0.65
N VAL A 84 -2.92 -1.66 -0.86
CA VAL A 84 -3.73 -0.52 -0.40
C VAL A 84 -3.59 -0.35 1.11
N ALA A 85 -3.82 -1.42 1.87
CA ALA A 85 -3.71 -1.38 3.33
C ALA A 85 -2.30 -0.99 3.82
N GLN A 86 -1.25 -1.46 3.14
CA GLN A 86 0.13 -1.05 3.43
C GLN A 86 0.38 0.44 3.15
N ASN A 87 -0.16 0.96 2.04
CA ASN A 87 -0.03 2.36 1.67
C ASN A 87 -0.82 3.29 2.61
N GLU A 88 -2.05 2.92 2.97
CA GLU A 88 -2.86 3.63 3.98
C GLU A 88 -2.15 3.66 5.33
N ARG A 89 -1.56 2.53 5.74
CA ARG A 89 -0.77 2.47 6.97
C ARG A 89 0.44 3.40 6.93
N ALA A 90 1.14 3.48 5.80
CA ALA A 90 2.25 4.41 5.65
C ALA A 90 1.80 5.87 5.78
N ILE A 91 0.66 6.23 5.19
CA ILE A 91 0.04 7.56 5.35
C ILE A 91 -0.32 7.82 6.82
N ALA A 92 -0.98 6.88 7.49
CA ALA A 92 -1.32 7.01 8.91
C ALA A 92 -0.09 7.22 9.80
N ARG A 93 1.05 6.63 9.44
CA ARG A 93 2.32 6.83 10.14
C ARG A 93 2.95 8.20 9.88
N ILE A 94 2.76 8.76 8.69
CA ILE A 94 3.12 10.16 8.40
C ILE A 94 2.28 11.08 9.29
N ASP A 95 0.98 10.85 9.37
CA ASP A 95 0.05 11.65 10.18
C ASP A 95 0.37 11.56 11.68
N ALA A 96 0.78 10.38 12.15
CA ALA A 96 1.21 10.16 13.53
C ALA A 96 2.64 10.65 13.82
N GLY A 97 3.38 11.15 12.83
CA GLY A 97 4.78 11.57 12.99
C GLY A 97 5.76 10.42 13.29
N THR A 98 5.38 9.17 13.01
CA THR A 98 6.21 7.97 13.25
C THR A 98 6.81 7.38 11.98
N TYR A 99 6.56 8.00 10.82
CA TYR A 99 7.13 7.59 9.54
C TYR A 99 8.66 7.58 9.58
N GLY A 100 9.28 6.55 9.01
CA GLY A 100 10.74 6.38 9.06
C GLY A 100 11.30 5.76 10.33
N VAL A 101 10.48 5.26 11.25
CA VAL A 101 10.93 4.52 12.43
C VAL A 101 10.65 3.02 12.29
N CYS A 102 11.61 2.14 12.56
CA CYS A 102 11.38 0.69 12.50
C CYS A 102 10.42 0.24 13.61
N GLU A 103 9.36 -0.49 13.28
CA GLU A 103 8.38 -0.96 14.28
C GLU A 103 8.92 -2.06 15.21
N SER A 104 9.94 -2.79 14.77
CA SER A 104 10.54 -3.87 15.56
C SER A 104 11.60 -3.37 16.55
N CYS A 105 12.48 -2.46 16.12
CA CYS A 105 13.63 -2.03 16.92
C CYS A 105 13.65 -0.53 17.25
N HIS A 106 12.65 0.22 16.79
CA HIS A 106 12.50 1.67 17.02
C HIS A 106 13.67 2.54 16.51
N LYS A 107 14.55 1.97 15.67
CA LYS A 107 15.65 2.69 15.02
C LYS A 107 15.18 3.31 13.69
N PRO A 108 15.83 4.39 13.20
CA PRO A 108 15.51 4.96 11.91
C PRO A 108 15.62 3.95 10.76
N ILE A 109 14.67 4.02 9.83
CA ILE A 109 14.72 3.36 8.52
C ILE A 109 15.48 4.30 7.58
N GLY A 110 16.45 3.77 6.84
CA GLY A 110 17.25 4.59 5.92
C GLY A 110 16.38 5.33 4.90
N LYS A 111 16.69 6.62 4.67
CA LYS A 111 15.91 7.49 3.78
C LYS A 111 15.81 6.93 2.35
N GLU A 112 16.92 6.47 1.80
CA GLU A 112 16.98 5.84 0.46
C GLU A 112 16.04 4.62 0.36
N ARG A 113 15.95 3.82 1.43
CA ARG A 113 15.05 2.67 1.48
C ARG A 113 13.58 3.09 1.43
N LEU A 114 13.21 4.16 2.12
CA LEU A 114 11.83 4.67 2.09
C LEU A 114 11.51 5.42 0.80
N GLN A 115 12.48 6.06 0.16
CA GLN A 115 12.29 6.63 -1.18
C GLN A 115 12.03 5.52 -2.22
N ALA A 116 12.73 4.39 -2.10
CA ALA A 116 12.50 3.21 -2.92
C ALA A 116 11.21 2.46 -2.55
N PHE A 117 10.96 2.28 -1.25
CA PHE A 117 9.86 1.50 -0.69
C PHE A 117 9.11 2.30 0.39
N PRO A 118 8.20 3.21 0.00
CA PRO A 118 7.53 4.13 0.94
C PRO A 118 6.68 3.42 2.00
N ARG A 119 6.16 2.23 1.70
CA ARG A 119 5.38 1.41 2.62
C ARG A 119 6.20 0.57 3.61
N ALA A 120 7.53 0.63 3.57
CA ALA A 120 8.38 -0.20 4.43
C ALA A 120 8.26 0.18 5.91
N THR A 121 7.87 -0.78 6.75
CA THR A 121 7.71 -0.58 8.20
C THR A 121 8.93 -1.01 9.03
N LEU A 122 9.83 -1.80 8.43
CA LEU A 122 11.01 -2.38 9.08
C LEU A 122 12.32 -1.89 8.45
N CYS A 123 13.35 -1.70 9.28
CA CYS A 123 14.72 -1.50 8.81
C CYS A 123 15.28 -2.79 8.18
N VAL A 124 16.35 -2.65 7.38
CA VAL A 124 16.97 -3.78 6.65
C VAL A 124 17.32 -4.94 7.59
N ALA A 125 17.94 -4.64 8.74
CA ALA A 125 18.35 -5.68 9.69
C ALA A 125 17.15 -6.44 10.29
N CYS A 126 16.07 -5.74 10.65
CA CYS A 126 14.85 -6.38 11.15
C CYS A 126 14.15 -7.19 10.05
N LYS A 127 14.09 -6.65 8.83
CA LYS A 127 13.49 -7.37 7.69
C LYS A 127 14.28 -8.64 7.37
N GLN A 128 15.61 -8.60 7.33
CA GLN A 128 16.44 -9.79 7.14
C GLN A 128 16.26 -10.85 8.23
N LYS A 129 15.98 -10.43 9.47
CA LYS A 129 15.72 -11.35 10.59
C LYS A 129 14.34 -12.02 10.46
N GLU A 130 13.35 -11.31 9.94
CA GLU A 130 12.01 -11.83 9.66
C GLU A 130 12.05 -12.89 8.56
N GLU A 131 12.73 -12.62 7.45
CA GLU A 131 12.83 -13.56 6.30
C GLU A 131 13.63 -14.84 6.61
N ARG A 132 14.42 -14.85 7.68
CA ARG A 132 15.22 -16.02 8.11
C ARG A 132 14.46 -16.95 9.07
N ARG A 133 13.24 -16.59 9.45
CA ARG A 133 12.39 -17.38 10.34
C ARG A 133 11.44 -18.23 9.52
#